data_AF-A0A0L8BN73-F1
#
_entry.id   AF-A0A0L8BN73-F1
#
_cell.length_a   1.000
_cell.length_b   1.000
_cell.length_c   1.000
_cell.angle_alpha   90.00
_cell.angle_beta   90.00
_cell.angle_gamma   90.00
#
_symmetry.space_group_name_H-M   'P 1'
#
loop_
_entity.id
_entity.type
_entity.pdbx_description
1 polymer ?
#
loop_
_entity_poly.entity_id
_entity_poly.type
_entity_poly.pdbx_seq_one_letter_code
_entity_poly.pdbx_strand_id
1 'polypeptide(L)'
;MAKLPLAAIEQHIRHHHPGCPDFAVVFFAKEIASRDWKHARVGKAVGITMQTFLRHEMTDYDTLLLHGIDRVEAMRRVQPRVNAMLKSWRRKPRSATRKKSREANNV
;
A
#
# COMPACT_ATOMS: atom_id res chain seq x y z
N MET A 1 -24.73 2.90 1.27
CA MET A 1 -23.28 2.74 1.01
C MET A 1 -22.55 3.78 1.82
N ALA A 2 -21.36 3.49 2.37
CA ALA A 2 -20.65 4.42 3.23
C ALA A 2 -19.37 4.89 2.56
N LYS A 3 -19.22 6.21 2.44
CA LYS A 3 -17.94 6.82 2.08
C LYS A 3 -17.05 6.88 3.31
N LEU A 4 -15.80 6.49 3.13
CA LEU A 4 -14.79 6.58 4.18
C LEU A 4 -14.14 7.98 4.11
N PRO A 5 -14.03 8.72 5.22
CA PRO A 5 -13.40 10.04 5.21
C PRO A 5 -11.94 9.96 4.78
N LEU A 6 -11.52 10.86 3.88
CA LEU A 6 -10.14 10.91 3.34
C LEU A 6 -9.09 10.94 4.47
N ALA A 7 -9.27 11.83 5.44
CA ALA A 7 -8.36 11.98 6.58
C ALA A 7 -8.24 10.70 7.43
N ALA A 8 -9.34 9.96 7.61
CA ALA A 8 -9.33 8.70 8.35
C ALA A 8 -8.53 7.61 7.61
N ILE A 9 -8.59 7.60 6.27
CA ILE A 9 -7.82 6.68 5.44
C ILE A 9 -6.33 7.03 5.48
N GLU A 10 -5.98 8.31 5.30
CA GLU A 10 -4.59 8.78 5.38
C GLU A 10 -3.97 8.46 6.74
N GLN A 11 -4.68 8.76 7.84
CA GLN A 11 -4.25 8.44 9.19
C GLN A 11 -4.04 6.94 9.36
N HIS A 12 -4.96 6.12 8.87
CA HIS A 12 -4.85 4.66 8.94
C HIS A 12 -3.60 4.15 8.20
N ILE A 13 -3.34 4.63 6.99
CA ILE A 13 -2.17 4.24 6.20
C ILE A 13 -0.89 4.70 6.90
N ARG A 14 -0.81 5.97 7.36
CA ARG A 14 0.37 6.49 8.08
C ARG A 14 0.66 5.73 9.37
N HIS A 15 -0.37 5.23 10.06
CA HIS A 15 -0.23 4.45 11.29
C HIS A 15 0.31 3.03 11.02
N HIS A 16 -0.26 2.30 10.05
CA HIS A 16 0.09 0.89 9.81
C HIS A 16 1.25 0.71 8.80
N HIS A 17 1.45 1.71 7.94
CA HIS A 17 2.46 1.74 6.89
C HIS A 17 3.27 3.05 6.96
N PRO A 18 3.98 3.33 8.07
CA PRO A 18 4.69 4.59 8.27
C PRO A 18 5.88 4.81 7.32
N GLY A 19 6.31 3.79 6.58
CA GLY A 19 7.31 3.89 5.52
C GLY A 19 6.73 3.98 4.10
N CYS A 20 5.40 4.04 3.97
CA CYS A 20 4.76 4.33 2.69
C CYS A 20 5.11 5.77 2.25
N PRO A 21 5.56 6.00 1.01
CA PRO A 21 5.84 7.35 0.51
C PRO A 21 4.59 8.26 0.56
N ASP A 22 4.77 9.54 0.87
CA ASP A 22 3.64 10.48 1.04
C ASP A 22 2.74 10.55 -0.21
N PHE A 23 3.32 10.55 -1.41
CA PHE A 23 2.53 10.55 -2.65
C PHE A 23 1.65 9.30 -2.77
N ALA A 24 2.13 8.14 -2.33
CA ALA A 24 1.39 6.89 -2.38
C ALA A 24 0.26 6.89 -1.34
N VAL A 25 0.48 7.48 -0.16
CA VAL A 25 -0.57 7.69 0.84
C VAL A 25 -1.71 8.53 0.25
N VAL A 26 -1.39 9.66 -0.37
CA VAL A 26 -2.39 10.56 -0.99
C VAL A 26 -3.13 9.86 -2.11
N PHE A 27 -2.41 9.12 -2.97
CA PHE A 27 -3.00 8.35 -4.05
C PHE A 27 -4.01 7.31 -3.52
N PHE A 28 -3.59 6.44 -2.60
CA PHE A 28 -4.47 5.41 -2.05
C PHE A 28 -5.65 5.99 -1.29
N ALA A 29 -5.45 7.07 -0.53
CA ALA A 29 -6.52 7.71 0.20
C ALA A 29 -7.61 8.24 -0.75
N LYS A 30 -7.21 8.92 -1.83
CA LYS A 30 -8.15 9.40 -2.86
C LYS A 30 -8.88 8.26 -3.55
N GLU A 31 -8.14 7.21 -3.92
CA GLU A 31 -8.71 6.03 -4.59
C GLU A 31 -9.71 5.26 -3.71
N ILE A 32 -9.48 5.22 -2.40
CA ILE A 32 -10.40 4.58 -1.45
C ILE A 32 -11.62 5.47 -1.20
N ALA A 33 -11.43 6.78 -1.08
CA ALA A 33 -12.49 7.75 -0.81
C ALA A 33 -13.44 7.96 -2.00
N SER A 34 -12.99 7.71 -3.23
CA SER A 34 -13.81 7.80 -4.44
C SER A 34 -14.80 6.64 -4.59
N ARG A 35 -14.56 5.52 -3.89
CA ARG A 35 -15.35 4.28 -4.00
C ARG A 35 -16.38 4.17 -2.88
N ASP A 36 -17.50 3.54 -3.21
CA ASP A 36 -18.52 3.16 -2.24
C ASP A 36 -18.21 1.79 -1.63
N TRP A 37 -18.08 1.75 -0.31
CA TRP A 37 -17.75 0.51 0.40
C TRP A 37 -19.02 -0.08 1.06
N LYS A 38 -19.29 -1.35 0.75
CA LYS A 38 -20.36 -2.14 1.38
C LYS A 38 -19.81 -2.83 2.63
N HIS A 39 -20.18 -2.31 3.81
CA HIS A 39 -19.82 -2.86 5.12
C HIS A 39 -18.30 -3.06 5.38
N ALA A 40 -17.43 -2.32 4.68
CA ALA A 40 -15.99 -2.42 4.90
C ALA A 40 -15.51 -1.36 5.91
N ARG A 41 -14.74 -1.80 6.91
CA ARG A 41 -13.97 -0.89 7.77
C ARG A 41 -12.78 -0.33 6.99
N VAL A 42 -12.26 0.83 7.40
CA VAL A 42 -11.12 1.52 6.77
C VAL A 42 -9.96 0.57 6.47
N GLY A 43 -9.53 -0.24 7.44
CA GLY A 43 -8.41 -1.16 7.23
C GLY A 43 -8.66 -2.24 6.18
N LYS A 44 -9.92 -2.72 6.05
CA LYS A 44 -10.28 -3.68 4.99
C LYS A 44 -10.24 -3.01 3.62
N ALA A 45 -10.76 -1.78 3.52
CA ALA A 45 -10.74 -0.98 2.29
C ALA A 45 -9.30 -0.66 1.83
N VAL A 46 -8.45 -0.24 2.77
CA VAL A 46 -7.02 -0.02 2.55
C VAL A 46 -6.33 -1.30 2.08
N GLY A 47 -6.51 -2.40 2.81
CA GLY A 47 -5.89 -3.68 2.48
C GLY A 47 -6.31 -4.23 1.11
N ILE A 48 -7.58 -4.10 0.73
CA ILE A 48 -8.05 -4.51 -0.60
C ILE A 48 -7.40 -3.63 -1.69
N THR A 49 -7.43 -2.31 -1.50
CA THR A 49 -6.97 -1.37 -2.53
C THR A 49 -5.48 -1.49 -2.76
N MET A 50 -4.67 -1.48 -1.70
CA MET A 50 -3.21 -1.60 -1.82
C MET A 50 -2.80 -2.94 -2.42
N GLN A 51 -3.38 -4.06 -1.97
CA GLN A 51 -3.04 -5.38 -2.54
C GLN A 51 -3.44 -5.49 -4.00
N THR A 52 -4.61 -4.97 -4.37
CA THR A 52 -5.05 -4.99 -5.76
C THR A 52 -4.16 -4.14 -6.65
N PHE A 53 -3.91 -2.89 -6.26
CA PHE A 53 -3.01 -2.01 -7.01
C PHE A 53 -1.61 -2.61 -7.17
N LEU A 54 -0.99 -3.06 -6.07
CA LEU A 54 0.36 -3.63 -6.13
C LEU A 54 0.42 -4.90 -6.98
N ARG A 55 -0.62 -5.74 -6.93
CA ARG A 55 -0.68 -6.96 -7.75
C ARG A 55 -0.72 -6.64 -9.24
N HIS A 56 -1.59 -5.71 -9.65
CA HIS A 56 -1.74 -5.37 -11.06
C HIS A 56 -0.56 -4.53 -11.58
N GLU A 57 -0.14 -3.52 -10.83
CA GLU A 57 0.81 -2.51 -11.34
C GLU A 57 2.28 -2.84 -11.05
N MET A 58 2.56 -3.63 -10.01
CA MET A 58 3.93 -3.81 -9.50
C MET A 58 4.41 -5.27 -9.57
N THR A 59 3.65 -6.14 -10.24
CA THR A 59 3.99 -7.54 -10.47
C THR A 59 3.55 -7.99 -11.86
N ASP A 60 4.00 -9.15 -12.30
CA ASP A 60 3.66 -9.71 -13.62
C ASP A 60 2.28 -10.40 -13.64
N TYR A 61 1.37 -10.05 -12.72
CA TYR A 61 0.08 -10.71 -12.55
C TYR A 61 -0.75 -10.70 -13.84
N ASP A 62 -0.88 -9.54 -14.48
CA ASP A 62 -1.67 -9.43 -15.72
C ASP A 62 -1.00 -10.18 -16.88
N THR A 63 0.33 -10.20 -16.95
CA THR A 63 1.08 -11.04 -17.89
C THR A 63 0.79 -12.53 -17.65
N LEU A 64 0.80 -13.00 -16.40
CA LEU A 64 0.47 -14.39 -16.09
C LEU A 64 -0.94 -14.77 -16.56
N LEU A 65 -1.92 -13.88 -16.37
CA LEU A 65 -3.29 -14.09 -16.85
C LEU A 65 -3.34 -14.15 -18.39
N LEU A 66 -2.63 -13.27 -19.08
CA LEU A 66 -2.54 -13.27 -20.55
C LEU A 66 -1.91 -14.55 -21.10
N HIS A 67 -0.99 -15.16 -20.35
CA HIS A 67 -0.38 -16.45 -20.67
C HIS A 67 -1.26 -17.66 -20.31
N GLY A 68 -2.51 -17.42 -19.90
CA GLY A 68 -3.47 -18.47 -19.58
C GLY A 68 -3.30 -19.11 -18.20
N ILE A 69 -2.48 -18.54 -17.32
CA ILE A 69 -2.38 -19.00 -15.93
C ILE A 69 -3.65 -18.61 -15.19
N ASP A 70 -4.21 -19.54 -14.43
CA ASP A 70 -5.41 -19.28 -13.65
C ASP A 70 -5.18 -18.22 -12.56
N ARG A 71 -6.26 -17.55 -12.16
CA ARG A 71 -6.19 -16.44 -11.19
C ARG A 71 -5.59 -16.86 -9.86
N VAL A 72 -5.88 -18.06 -9.36
CA VAL A 72 -5.43 -18.52 -8.04
C VAL A 72 -3.92 -18.78 -8.08
N GLU A 73 -3.44 -19.44 -9.12
CA GLU A 73 -2.02 -19.70 -9.33
C GLU A 73 -1.24 -18.40 -9.61
N ALA A 74 -1.79 -17.51 -10.44
CA ALA A 74 -1.18 -16.21 -10.70
C ALA A 74 -1.06 -15.39 -9.40
N MET A 75 -2.12 -15.36 -8.57
CA MET A 75 -2.09 -14.74 -7.25
C MET A 75 -1.03 -15.39 -6.35
N ARG A 76 -0.97 -16.72 -6.30
CA ARG A 76 0.02 -17.46 -5.49
C ARG A 76 1.46 -17.09 -5.86
N ARG A 77 1.76 -16.95 -7.15
CA ARG A 77 3.10 -16.60 -7.65
C ARG A 77 3.52 -15.18 -7.27
N VAL A 78 2.62 -14.21 -7.37
CA VAL A 78 2.95 -12.79 -7.15
C VAL A 78 2.80 -12.34 -5.69
N GLN A 79 2.02 -13.06 -4.88
CA GLN A 79 1.76 -12.69 -3.48
C GLN A 79 3.03 -12.47 -2.63
N PRO A 80 4.12 -13.27 -2.76
CA PRO A 80 5.36 -13.02 -2.02
C PRO A 80 5.95 -11.63 -2.30
N ARG A 81 5.89 -11.15 -3.56
CA ARG A 81 6.38 -9.82 -3.95
C ARG A 81 5.50 -8.72 -3.38
N VAL A 82 4.17 -8.87 -3.45
CA VAL A 82 3.22 -7.94 -2.81
C VAL A 82 3.45 -7.85 -1.31
N ASN A 83 3.62 -9.00 -0.65
CA ASN A 83 3.89 -9.07 0.79
C ASN A 83 5.22 -8.38 1.14
N ALA A 84 6.27 -8.56 0.34
CA ALA A 84 7.55 -7.90 0.56
C ALA A 84 7.44 -6.37 0.45
N MET A 85 6.73 -5.85 -0.55
CA MET A 85 6.48 -4.40 -0.71
C MET A 85 5.72 -3.84 0.49
N LEU A 86 4.59 -4.46 0.88
CA LEU A 86 3.81 -4.04 2.06
C LEU A 86 4.62 -4.14 3.35
N LYS A 87 5.45 -5.18 3.51
CA LYS A 87 6.34 -5.34 4.67
C LYS A 87 7.37 -4.22 4.74
N SER A 88 7.89 -3.76 3.61
CA SER A 88 8.86 -2.66 3.56
C SER A 88 8.25 -1.35 4.11
N TRP A 89 6.96 -1.12 3.88
CA TRP A 89 6.26 0.07 4.36
C TRP A 89 5.83 0.01 5.83
N ARG A 90 5.88 -1.16 6.49
CA ARG A 90 5.53 -1.29 7.92
C ARG A 90 6.51 -0.58 8.87
N ARG A 91 7.69 -0.18 8.41
CA ARG A 91 8.71 0.48 9.22
C ARG A 91 9.13 1.78 8.55
N LYS A 92 9.43 2.82 9.33
CA LYS A 92 9.98 4.05 8.77
C LYS A 92 11.33 3.77 8.08
N PRO A 93 11.63 4.40 6.93
CA PRO A 93 12.91 4.23 6.28
C PRO A 93 14.03 4.70 7.21
N ARG A 94 15.05 3.86 7.40
CA ARG A 94 16.22 4.18 8.26
C ARG A 94 16.99 5.42 7.79
N SER A 95 16.82 5.83 6.53
CA SER A 95 17.49 7.01 5.95
C SER A 95 17.04 8.33 6.55
N ALA A 96 15.80 8.45 7.05
CA ALA A 96 15.34 9.65 7.74
C ALA A 96 16.07 9.86 9.08
N THR A 97 16.47 8.78 9.75
CA THR A 97 17.22 8.84 11.01
C THR A 97 18.70 9.21 10.79
N ARG A 98 19.28 8.83 9.64
CA ARG A 98 20.70 9.07 9.34
C ARG A 98 21.01 10.52 8.92
N LYS A 99 20.00 11.28 8.47
CA LYS A 99 20.16 12.71 8.13
C LYS A 99 20.26 13.58 9.39
N LYS A 100 19.40 13.33 10.38
CA LYS A 100 19.42 14.02 11.69
C LYS A 100 20.73 13.81 12.48
N SER A 101 21.33 12.62 12.43
CA SER A 101 22.59 12.36 13.14
C SER A 101 23.83 12.96 12.46
N ARG A 102 23.76 13.26 11.17
CA ARG A 102 24.84 13.97 10.45
C ARG A 102 24.78 15.48 10.68
N GLU A 103 23.60 16.07 10.76
CA GLU A 103 23.43 17.50 11.05
C GLU A 103 23.78 17.84 12.51
N ALA A 104 23.47 16.95 13.48
CA ALA A 104 23.81 17.16 14.89
C ALA A 104 25.30 17.00 15.23
N ASN A 105 26.08 16.33 14.37
CA ASN A 105 27.53 16.13 14.55
C ASN A 105 28.38 17.18 13.81
N ASN A 106 27.75 18.17 13.19
CA ASN A 106 28.40 19.20 12.38
C ASN A 106 28.18 20.62 12.95
N VAL A 107 27.79 20.72 14.22
CA VAL A 107 27.58 21.96 15.00
C VAL A 107 28.47 21.93 16.23
#